data_AF-A0A915AN41-F1
#
_entry.id   AF-A0A915AN41-F1
#
_cell.length_a   1.000
_cell.length_b   1.000
_cell.length_c   1.000
_cell.angle_alpha   90.00
_cell.angle_beta   90.00
_cell.angle_gamma   90.00
#
_symmetry.space_group_name_H-M   'P 1'
#
loop_
_entity.id
_entity.type
_entity.pdbx_description
1 polymer ?
#
loop_
_entity_poly.entity_id
_entity_poly.type
_entity_poly.pdbx_seq_one_letter_code
_entity_poly.pdbx_strand_id
1 'polypeptide(L)'
;MKDDEMSSYAEQCIIIQYLLELSKNLHALATNTDVIKNFFRKFRSADPSYMKLYQSEVEAFKDRLRKRGKDKRDAAIEEYEAEEKAKRIAASPGGLDPQEVYDSLPDEMKAAFDSQEVAKLQAVAESMDREVFSHHLQRCIDSGLWIPDASAQKGTTAKNQ
;
A
#
# COMPACT_ATOMS: atom_id res chain seq x y z
N MET A 1 9.12 -11.47 9.89
CA MET A 1 10.08 -12.59 9.79
C MET A 1 11.32 -12.06 9.10
N LYS A 2 12.53 -12.39 9.59
CA LYS A 2 13.79 -11.97 8.95
C LYS A 2 13.99 -12.79 7.66
N ASP A 3 14.68 -12.25 6.65
CA ASP A 3 14.85 -12.95 5.36
C ASP A 3 15.63 -14.27 5.49
N ASP A 4 16.64 -14.32 6.37
CA ASP A 4 17.40 -15.55 6.65
C ASP A 4 16.52 -16.65 7.25
N GLU A 5 15.65 -16.26 8.18
CA GLU A 5 14.70 -17.17 8.82
C GLU A 5 13.65 -17.67 7.82
N MET A 6 13.13 -16.77 6.97
CA MET A 6 12.22 -17.12 5.85
C MET A 6 12.87 -18.13 4.91
N SER A 7 14.13 -17.89 4.56
CA SER A 7 14.90 -18.73 3.65
C SER A 7 15.09 -20.14 4.23
N SER A 8 15.40 -20.25 5.52
CA SER A 8 15.51 -21.54 6.21
C SER A 8 14.18 -22.31 6.21
N TYR A 9 13.07 -21.65 6.54
CA TYR A 9 11.76 -22.29 6.48
C TYR A 9 11.33 -22.67 5.05
N ALA A 10 11.71 -21.87 4.04
CA ALA A 10 11.43 -22.17 2.65
C ALA A 10 12.11 -23.48 2.22
N GLU A 11 13.38 -23.65 2.56
CA GLU A 11 14.13 -24.89 2.30
C GLU A 11 13.46 -26.11 2.96
N GLN A 12 13.13 -26.02 4.25
CA GLN A 12 12.47 -27.12 4.96
C GLN A 12 11.09 -27.44 4.36
N CYS A 13 10.33 -26.42 3.94
CA CYS A 13 9.05 -26.62 3.26
C CYS A 13 9.21 -27.41 1.96
N ILE A 14 10.19 -27.08 1.12
CA ILE A 14 10.43 -27.81 -0.14
C ILE A 14 10.90 -29.24 0.13
N ILE A 15 11.77 -29.45 1.12
CA ILE A 15 12.18 -30.81 1.53
C ILE A 15 10.97 -31.65 1.94
N ILE A 16 10.05 -31.08 2.71
CA ILE A 16 8.81 -31.77 3.11
C ILE A 16 7.92 -32.05 1.89
N GLN A 17 7.80 -31.12 0.95
CA GLN A 17 7.03 -31.33 -0.29
C GLN A 17 7.58 -32.52 -1.10
N TYR A 18 8.91 -32.60 -1.24
CA TYR A 18 9.57 -33.72 -1.92
C TYR A 18 9.32 -35.06 -1.20
N LEU A 19 9.37 -35.07 0.13
CA LEU A 19 9.04 -36.24 0.93
C LEU A 19 7.59 -36.68 0.73
N LEU A 20 6.65 -35.72 0.73
CA LEU A 20 5.22 -35.99 0.50
C LEU A 20 4.99 -36.56 -0.90
N GLU A 21 5.66 -36.02 -1.92
CA GLU A 21 5.58 -36.50 -3.29
C GLU A 21 6.15 -37.92 -3.44
N LEU A 22 7.32 -38.20 -2.85
CA LEU A 22 7.87 -39.55 -2.82
C LEU A 22 6.91 -40.52 -2.13
N SER A 23 6.33 -40.12 -1.00
CA SER A 23 5.42 -40.97 -0.22
C SER A 23 4.16 -41.29 -1.02
N LYS A 24 3.63 -40.31 -1.76
CA LYS A 24 2.51 -40.50 -2.68
C LYS A 24 2.85 -41.52 -3.78
N ASN A 25 4.05 -41.41 -4.38
CA ASN A 25 4.50 -42.33 -5.43
C ASN A 25 4.73 -43.76 -4.92
N LEU A 26 5.13 -43.91 -3.66
CA LEU A 26 5.33 -45.21 -3.02
C LEU A 26 4.03 -45.78 -2.40
N HIS A 27 2.91 -45.06 -2.47
CA HIS A 27 1.67 -45.38 -1.76
C HIS A 27 1.91 -45.65 -0.26
N ALA A 28 2.83 -44.89 0.35
CA ALA A 28 3.23 -45.01 1.74
C ALA A 28 2.89 -43.74 2.53
N LEU A 29 2.83 -43.86 3.86
CA LEU A 29 2.65 -42.70 4.74
C LEU A 29 3.97 -41.91 4.83
N ALA A 30 3.90 -40.60 4.64
CA ALA A 30 5.07 -39.72 4.74
C ALA A 30 5.67 -39.62 6.15
N THR A 31 4.89 -39.96 7.17
CA THR A 31 5.33 -40.05 8.56
C THR A 31 6.03 -41.38 8.89
N ASN A 32 6.05 -42.34 7.96
CA ASN A 32 6.77 -43.60 8.16
C ASN A 32 8.28 -43.33 8.24
N THR A 33 8.89 -43.73 9.36
CA THR A 33 10.31 -43.46 9.64
C THR A 33 11.25 -44.07 8.61
N ASP A 34 10.92 -45.23 8.03
CA ASP A 34 11.76 -45.86 7.01
C ASP A 34 11.67 -45.13 5.68
N VAL A 35 10.50 -44.60 5.32
CA VAL A 35 10.33 -43.72 4.15
C VAL A 35 11.17 -42.45 4.34
N ILE A 36 11.09 -41.81 5.51
CA ILE A 36 11.87 -40.61 5.84
C ILE A 36 13.38 -40.89 5.77
N LYS A 37 13.85 -41.96 6.42
CA LYS A 37 15.27 -42.35 6.39
C LYS A 37 15.75 -42.63 4.97
N ASN A 38 14.96 -43.35 4.18
CA ASN A 38 15.28 -43.67 2.79
C ASN A 38 15.30 -42.43 1.90
N PHE A 39 14.36 -41.51 2.09
CA PHE A 39 14.32 -40.22 1.42
C PHE A 39 15.62 -39.46 1.66
N PHE A 40 15.98 -39.20 2.92
CA PHE A 40 17.19 -38.42 3.23
C PHE A 40 18.48 -39.13 2.81
N ARG A 41 18.52 -40.46 2.87
CA ARG A 41 19.67 -41.23 2.35
C ARG A 41 19.87 -40.97 0.87
N LYS A 42 18.81 -41.07 0.06
CA LYS A 42 18.87 -40.81 -1.39
C LYS A 42 19.10 -39.34 -1.71
N PHE A 43 18.47 -38.43 -0.96
CA PHE A 43 18.57 -36.99 -1.16
C PHE A 43 20.00 -36.49 -0.94
N ARG A 44 20.71 -36.99 0.09
CA ARG A 44 22.11 -36.62 0.35
C ARG A 44 23.08 -37.14 -0.71
N SER A 45 22.73 -38.22 -1.40
CA SER A 45 23.52 -38.82 -2.48
C SER A 45 22.97 -38.46 -3.86
N ALA A 46 22.07 -37.48 -3.96
CA ALA A 46 21.49 -37.08 -5.23
C ALA A 46 22.55 -36.49 -6.14
N ASP A 47 22.40 -36.72 -7.44
CA ASP A 47 23.33 -36.17 -8.42
C ASP A 47 23.24 -34.63 -8.46
N PRO A 48 24.31 -33.95 -8.93
CA PRO A 48 24.34 -32.49 -8.97
C PRO A 48 23.21 -31.85 -9.78
N SER A 49 22.69 -32.53 -10.82
CA SER A 49 21.62 -31.98 -11.65
C SER A 49 20.29 -31.95 -10.91
N TYR A 50 19.99 -33.00 -10.14
CA TYR A 50 18.84 -33.05 -9.24
C TYR A 50 18.94 -31.97 -8.15
N MET A 51 20.11 -31.80 -7.55
CA MET A 51 20.31 -30.77 -6.52
C MET A 51 20.17 -29.34 -7.07
N LYS A 52 20.57 -29.10 -8.32
CA LYS A 52 20.36 -27.82 -8.99
C LYS A 52 18.87 -27.52 -9.20
N LEU A 53 18.07 -28.53 -9.58
CA LEU A 53 16.63 -28.39 -9.70
C LEU A 53 16.00 -28.03 -8.35
N TYR A 54 16.33 -28.79 -7.30
CA TYR A 54 15.89 -28.50 -5.92
C TYR A 54 16.22 -27.06 -5.50
N GLN A 55 17.45 -26.59 -5.73
CA GLN A 55 17.83 -25.21 -5.41
C GLN A 55 17.00 -24.18 -6.20
N SER A 56 16.74 -24.43 -7.49
CA SER A 56 15.91 -23.53 -8.29
C SER A 56 14.46 -23.47 -7.79
N GLU A 57 13.91 -24.58 -7.31
CA GLU A 57 12.56 -24.61 -6.73
C GLU A 57 12.49 -23.89 -5.39
N VAL A 58 13.52 -24.05 -4.55
CA VAL A 58 13.67 -23.30 -3.29
C VAL A 58 13.70 -21.80 -3.56
N GLU A 59 14.53 -21.34 -4.51
CA GLU A 59 14.61 -19.91 -4.83
C GLU A 59 13.29 -19.39 -5.41
N ALA A 60 12.67 -20.13 -6.32
CA ALA A 60 11.35 -19.78 -6.83
C ALA A 60 10.28 -19.68 -5.72
N PHE A 61 10.37 -20.53 -4.69
CA PHE A 61 9.47 -20.46 -3.55
C PHE A 61 9.76 -19.25 -2.65
N LYS A 62 11.04 -18.97 -2.34
CA LYS A 62 11.46 -17.76 -1.61
C LYS A 62 10.94 -16.50 -2.29
N ASP A 63 11.03 -16.41 -3.62
CA ASP A 63 10.53 -15.27 -4.38
C ASP A 63 9.01 -15.11 -4.27
N ARG A 64 8.25 -16.21 -4.33
CA ARG A 64 6.80 -16.18 -4.08
C ARG A 64 6.47 -15.70 -2.67
N LEU A 65 7.24 -16.14 -1.66
CA LEU A 65 7.06 -15.71 -0.27
C LEU A 65 7.34 -14.22 -0.10
N ARG A 66 8.43 -13.71 -0.69
CA ARG A 66 8.80 -12.29 -0.67
C ARG A 66 7.74 -11.45 -1.35
N LYS A 67 7.29 -11.86 -2.54
CA LYS A 67 6.23 -11.17 -3.28
C LYS A 67 4.95 -11.09 -2.45
N ARG A 68 4.47 -12.22 -1.92
CA ARG A 68 3.28 -12.24 -1.06
C ARG A 68 3.43 -11.38 0.20
N GLY A 69 4.62 -11.35 0.79
CA GLY A 69 4.93 -10.49 1.92
C GLY A 69 4.84 -9.01 1.57
N LYS A 70 5.39 -8.62 0.41
CA LYS A 70 5.29 -7.25 -0.13
C LYS A 70 3.83 -6.90 -0.42
N ASP A 71 3.12 -7.72 -1.18
CA ASP A 71 1.73 -7.47 -1.59
C ASP A 71 0.83 -7.27 -0.36
N LYS A 72 1.00 -8.09 0.69
CA LYS A 72 0.24 -7.95 1.93
C LYS A 72 0.57 -6.66 2.69
N ARG A 73 1.84 -6.24 2.69
CA ARG A 73 2.25 -4.98 3.33
C ARG A 73 1.71 -3.79 2.56
N ASP A 74 1.86 -3.79 1.24
CA ASP A 74 1.45 -2.69 0.38
C ASP A 74 -0.09 -2.51 0.44
N ALA A 75 -0.86 -3.61 0.45
CA ALA A 75 -2.30 -3.55 0.68
C ALA A 75 -2.69 -2.95 2.04
N ALA A 76 -1.96 -3.28 3.11
CA ALA A 76 -2.22 -2.72 4.43
C ALA A 76 -1.86 -1.22 4.51
N ILE A 77 -0.85 -0.77 3.77
CA ILE A 77 -0.50 0.66 3.65
C ILE A 77 -1.60 1.39 2.87
N GLU A 78 -2.04 0.84 1.74
CA GLU A 78 -3.11 1.43 0.92
C GLU A 78 -4.43 1.56 1.70
N GLU A 79 -4.81 0.53 2.47
CA GLU A 79 -5.99 0.58 3.34
C GLU A 79 -5.87 1.68 4.40
N TYR A 80 -4.70 1.80 5.05
CA TYR A 80 -4.44 2.85 6.02
C TYR A 80 -4.50 4.26 5.39
N GLU A 81 -3.89 4.46 4.22
CA GLU A 81 -3.93 5.73 3.50
C GLU A 81 -5.36 6.10 3.07
N ALA A 82 -6.16 5.11 2.64
CA ALA A 82 -7.56 5.31 2.29
C ALA A 82 -8.41 5.71 3.50
N GLU A 83 -8.20 5.09 4.67
CA GLU A 83 -8.87 5.46 5.91
C GLU A 83 -8.51 6.89 6.35
N GLU A 84 -7.22 7.24 6.32
CA GLU A 84 -6.77 8.60 6.66
C GLU A 84 -7.31 9.64 5.67
N LYS A 85 -7.35 9.31 4.37
CA LYS A 85 -7.99 10.15 3.36
C LYS A 85 -9.48 10.34 3.64
N ALA A 86 -10.20 9.28 3.97
CA ALA A 86 -11.61 9.36 4.31
C ALA A 86 -11.85 10.24 5.55
N LYS A 87 -10.98 10.17 6.57
CA LYS A 87 -11.04 11.06 7.74
C LYS A 87 -10.82 12.53 7.37
N ARG A 88 -9.84 12.84 6.50
CA ARG A 88 -9.61 14.21 6.01
C ARG A 88 -10.83 14.74 5.28
N ILE A 89 -11.37 13.97 4.34
CA ILE A 89 -12.58 14.32 3.58
C ILE A 89 -13.76 14.56 4.52
N ALA A 90 -13.99 13.69 5.50
CA ALA A 90 -15.10 13.81 6.44
C ALA A 90 -14.97 15.04 7.37
N ALA A 91 -13.74 15.51 7.63
CA ALA A 91 -13.49 16.73 8.39
C ALA A 91 -13.63 18.01 7.55
N SER A 92 -13.60 17.90 6.21
CA SER A 92 -13.69 19.04 5.31
C SER A 92 -15.12 19.54 5.13
N PRO A 93 -15.36 20.88 5.06
CA PRO A 93 -16.70 21.47 5.02
C PRO A 93 -17.60 20.97 3.88
N GLY A 94 -17.03 20.71 2.70
CA GLY A 94 -17.72 20.31 1.48
C GLY A 94 -17.32 18.91 1.00
N GLY A 95 -16.65 18.11 1.83
CA GLY A 95 -16.33 16.72 1.50
C GLY A 95 -15.27 16.56 0.39
N LEU A 96 -14.37 17.52 0.23
CA LEU A 96 -13.21 17.41 -0.66
C LEU A 96 -11.92 17.25 0.16
N ASP A 97 -11.01 16.38 -0.27
CA ASP A 97 -9.70 16.22 0.38
C ASP A 97 -8.86 17.49 0.16
N PRO A 98 -8.40 18.19 1.22
CA PRO A 98 -7.53 19.35 1.08
C PRO A 98 -6.29 19.08 0.25
N GLN A 99 -5.70 17.88 0.41
CA GLN A 99 -4.49 17.50 -0.29
C GLN A 99 -4.73 17.38 -1.81
N GLU A 100 -5.79 16.67 -2.23
CA GLU A 100 -6.11 16.53 -3.66
C GLU A 100 -6.51 17.86 -4.30
N VAL A 101 -7.24 18.70 -3.57
CA VAL A 101 -7.56 20.04 -4.04
C VAL A 101 -6.28 20.82 -4.27
N TYR A 102 -5.40 20.91 -3.26
CA TYR A 102 -4.12 21.60 -3.36
C TYR A 102 -3.28 21.08 -4.52
N ASP A 103 -3.10 19.76 -4.65
CA ASP A 103 -2.29 19.15 -5.72
C ASP A 103 -2.83 19.42 -7.13
N SER A 104 -4.15 19.62 -7.26
CA SER A 104 -4.82 19.94 -8.51
C SER A 104 -4.90 21.45 -8.84
N LEU A 105 -4.42 22.33 -7.94
CA LEU A 105 -4.45 23.77 -8.18
C LEU A 105 -3.45 24.18 -9.29
N PRO A 106 -3.77 25.23 -10.07
CA PRO A 106 -2.81 25.88 -10.94
C PRO A 106 -1.60 26.41 -10.16
N ASP A 107 -0.41 26.40 -10.76
CA ASP A 107 0.84 26.79 -10.09
C ASP A 107 0.78 28.22 -9.52
N GLU A 108 0.15 29.15 -10.23
CA GLU A 108 -0.04 30.54 -9.76
C GLU A 108 -0.90 30.60 -8.48
N MET A 109 -1.96 29.79 -8.41
CA MET A 109 -2.79 29.68 -7.21
C MET A 109 -2.06 28.98 -6.08
N LYS A 110 -1.35 27.87 -6.34
CA LYS A 110 -0.54 27.18 -5.32
C LYS A 110 0.47 28.13 -4.69
N ALA A 111 1.20 28.88 -5.51
CA ALA A 111 2.17 29.86 -5.05
C ALA A 111 1.52 30.97 -4.20
N ALA A 112 0.31 31.41 -4.57
CA ALA A 112 -0.45 32.35 -3.75
C ALA A 112 -0.83 31.74 -2.38
N PHE A 113 -1.29 30.49 -2.32
CA PHE A 113 -1.60 29.79 -1.06
C PHE A 113 -0.36 29.55 -0.19
N ASP A 114 0.76 29.13 -0.77
CA ASP A 114 2.03 28.89 -0.06
C ASP A 114 2.57 30.16 0.58
N SER A 115 2.36 31.29 -0.08
CA SER A 115 2.76 32.60 0.46
C SER A 115 1.90 33.10 1.61
N GLN A 116 0.71 32.51 1.82
CA GLN A 116 -0.28 32.95 2.79
C GLN A 116 -0.71 34.43 2.65
N GLU A 117 -0.45 35.05 1.49
CA GLU A 117 -0.75 36.45 1.22
C GLU A 117 -2.04 36.59 0.39
N VAL A 118 -3.08 37.17 1.00
CA VAL A 118 -4.38 37.43 0.34
C VAL A 118 -4.19 38.30 -0.92
N ALA A 119 -3.23 39.23 -0.89
CA ALA A 119 -2.93 40.11 -2.03
C ALA A 119 -2.47 39.32 -3.27
N LYS A 120 -1.70 38.24 -3.09
CA LYS A 120 -1.29 37.39 -4.22
C LYS A 120 -2.46 36.61 -4.80
N LEU A 121 -3.37 36.14 -3.96
CA LEU A 121 -4.58 35.46 -4.43
C LEU A 121 -5.48 36.41 -5.23
N GLN A 122 -5.58 37.68 -4.82
CA GLN A 122 -6.27 38.73 -5.58
C GLN A 122 -5.61 39.00 -6.94
N ALA A 123 -4.28 39.08 -6.99
CA ALA A 123 -3.56 39.25 -8.26
C ALA A 123 -3.82 38.08 -9.22
N VAL A 124 -3.86 36.85 -8.71
CA VAL A 124 -4.22 35.66 -9.50
C VAL A 124 -5.67 35.73 -9.98
N ALA A 125 -6.59 36.29 -9.19
CA ALA A 125 -7.99 36.50 -9.59
C ALA A 125 -8.14 37.51 -10.74
N GLU A 126 -7.23 38.48 -10.84
CA GLU A 126 -7.21 39.48 -11.92
C GLU A 126 -6.53 38.97 -13.19
N SER A 127 -5.51 38.10 -13.07
CA SER A 127 -4.78 37.56 -14.21
C SER A 127 -5.44 36.33 -14.85
N MET A 128 -6.07 35.48 -14.04
CA MET A 128 -6.64 34.21 -14.48
C MET A 128 -8.06 34.38 -15.04
N ASP A 129 -8.46 33.46 -15.91
CA ASP A 129 -9.86 33.37 -16.32
C ASP A 129 -10.80 33.22 -15.11
N ARG A 130 -11.88 33.99 -15.12
CA ARG A 130 -12.80 34.10 -13.99
C ARG A 130 -13.51 32.79 -13.67
N GLU A 131 -13.87 31.99 -14.68
CA GLU A 131 -14.55 30.70 -14.46
C GLU A 131 -13.58 29.69 -13.85
N VAL A 132 -12.35 29.64 -14.39
CA VAL A 132 -11.27 28.78 -13.86
C VAL A 132 -10.94 29.15 -12.41
N PHE A 133 -10.74 30.43 -12.13
CA PHE A 133 -10.44 30.91 -10.79
C PHE A 133 -11.57 30.58 -9.81
N SER A 134 -12.82 30.84 -10.19
CA SER A 134 -13.98 30.58 -9.32
C SER A 134 -14.15 29.09 -9.02
N HIS A 135 -13.94 28.22 -10.02
CA HIS A 135 -13.98 26.77 -9.86
C HIS A 135 -12.95 26.29 -8.83
N HIS A 136 -11.69 26.72 -8.94
CA HIS A 136 -10.65 26.29 -8.00
C HIS A 136 -10.82 26.91 -6.62
N LEU A 137 -11.22 28.18 -6.52
CA LEU A 137 -11.47 28.84 -5.23
C LEU A 137 -12.61 28.16 -4.46
N GLN A 138 -13.70 27.78 -5.13
CA GLN A 138 -14.80 27.05 -4.50
C GLN A 138 -14.32 25.72 -3.94
N ARG A 139 -13.49 24.97 -4.69
CA ARG A 139 -12.91 23.72 -4.21
C ARG A 139 -11.99 23.93 -2.99
N CYS A 140 -11.25 25.04 -2.92
CA CYS A 140 -10.46 25.38 -1.74
C CYS A 140 -11.32 25.66 -0.52
N ILE A 141 -12.50 26.25 -0.69
CA ILE A 141 -13.46 26.48 0.39
C ILE A 141 -14.07 25.15 0.85
N ASP A 142 -14.51 24.34 -0.10
CA ASP A 142 -15.16 23.05 0.16
C ASP A 142 -14.19 22.04 0.79
N SER A 143 -12.89 22.12 0.49
CA SER A 143 -11.89 21.31 1.18
C SER A 143 -11.47 21.88 2.53
N GLY A 144 -11.76 23.16 2.82
CA GLY A 144 -11.30 23.86 4.02
C GLY A 144 -9.87 24.40 3.91
N LEU A 145 -9.25 24.35 2.73
CA LEU A 145 -7.95 24.97 2.43
C LEU A 145 -8.02 26.51 2.50
N TRP A 146 -9.20 27.08 2.23
CA TRP A 146 -9.47 28.51 2.35
C TRP A 146 -10.73 28.77 3.18
N ILE A 147 -10.66 29.72 4.11
CA ILE A 147 -11.81 30.17 4.89
C ILE A 147 -12.15 31.60 4.43
N PRO A 148 -13.27 31.81 3.72
CA PRO A 148 -13.75 33.15 3.41
C PRO A 148 -14.10 33.87 4.72
N ASP A 149 -13.42 34.98 5.00
CA ASP A 149 -13.58 35.89 6.15
C ASP A 149 -14.06 35.26 7.48
N ALA A 150 -13.17 35.26 8.49
CA ALA A 150 -13.41 34.76 9.85
C ALA A 150 -14.67 35.33 10.58
N SER A 151 -15.41 36.25 9.96
CA SER A 151 -16.68 36.81 10.43
C SER A 151 -17.93 36.03 9.96
N ALA A 152 -17.84 35.12 8.99
CA ALA A 152 -19.00 34.39 8.46
C ALA A 152 -19.37 33.08 9.23
N GLN A 153 -18.45 32.52 10.01
CA GLN A 153 -18.64 31.22 10.69
C GLN A 153 -19.31 31.27 12.09
N LYS A 154 -19.94 32.39 12.50
CA LYS A 154 -20.79 32.42 13.71
C LYS A 154 -22.26 32.05 13.45
N GLY A 155 -22.59 31.43 12.32
CA GLY A 155 -23.96 31.30 11.84
C GLY A 155 -24.66 29.93 11.93
N THR A 156 -23.94 28.80 12.03
CA THR A 156 -24.58 27.50 11.65
C THR A 156 -24.34 26.31 12.59
N THR A 157 -23.88 26.52 13.83
CA THR A 157 -23.82 25.47 14.88
C THR A 157 -24.70 25.79 16.09
N ALA A 158 -25.85 26.41 15.86
CA ALA A 158 -26.92 26.53 16.87
C ALA A 158 -28.27 26.22 16.23
N LYS A 159 -28.53 24.94 15.96
CA LYS A 159 -29.85 24.30 15.96
C LYS A 159 -29.67 22.84 15.53
N ASN A 160 -29.63 21.95 16.51
CA ASN A 160 -30.48 20.78 16.50
C ASN A 160 -30.86 20.44 17.94
N GLN A 161 -32.13 20.10 18.02
CA GLN A 161 -33.04 20.07 19.16
C GLN A 161 -32.74 18.94 20.14
#